data_AF-A0A536NRK5-F1
#
_entry.id   AF-A0A536NRK5-F1
#
_cell.length_a   1.000
_cell.length_b   1.000
_cell.length_c   1.000
_cell.angle_alpha   90.00
_cell.angle_beta   90.00
_cell.angle_gamma   90.00
#
_symmetry.space_group_name_H-M   'P 1'
#
loop_
_entity.id
_entity.type
_entity.pdbx_description
1 polymer ?
#
loop_
_entity_poly.entity_id
_entity_poly.type
_entity_poly.pdbx_seq_one_letter_code
_entity_poly.pdbx_strand_id
1 'polypeptide(L)'
;MTAILAAGITHWFGSEPALEGVDLVVERGDHVAVLGDNGAGKTTLLRILATAMQPSAGGLEIMGLNARRERRRLRARIGYLSLARATIHDPLLLILDEPDASLDAEAPELLSRVMQKRTVVFATHDQALATRLGHRTVQLRKGHVMGAGSRLHVVH
;
A
#
# COMPACT_ATOMS: atom_id res chain seq x y z
N MET A 1 16.57 2.57 0.00
CA MET A 1 16.46 1.78 1.23
C MET A 1 15.01 1.38 1.35
N THR A 2 14.75 0.09 1.48
CA THR A 2 13.41 -0.48 1.45
C THR A 2 12.57 0.01 2.62
N ALA A 3 11.36 0.48 2.31
CA ALA A 3 10.35 0.90 3.28
C ALA A 3 9.34 -0.20 3.56
N ILE A 4 8.95 -0.99 2.54
CA ILE A 4 8.09 -2.17 2.66
C ILE A 4 8.72 -3.31 1.85
N LEU A 5 8.82 -4.47 2.48
CA LEU A 5 9.06 -5.75 1.82
C LEU A 5 7.92 -6.71 2.17
N ALA A 6 7.06 -6.99 1.19
CA ALA A 6 6.01 -7.99 1.25
C ALA A 6 6.42 -9.17 0.36
N ALA A 7 6.45 -10.37 0.95
CA ALA A 7 6.86 -11.59 0.26
C ALA A 7 5.79 -12.67 0.43
N GLY A 8 5.21 -13.13 -0.69
CA GLY A 8 4.21 -14.18 -0.74
C GLY A 8 2.96 -13.88 0.09
N ILE A 9 2.51 -12.62 0.11
CA ILE A 9 1.35 -12.21 0.92
C ILE A 9 0.08 -12.89 0.41
N THR A 10 -0.49 -13.73 1.25
CA THR A 10 -1.73 -14.45 0.98
C THR A 10 -2.72 -14.21 2.10
N HIS A 11 -3.99 -14.01 1.75
CA HIS A 11 -5.06 -13.85 2.73
C HIS A 11 -6.35 -14.45 2.21
N TRP A 12 -7.09 -15.14 3.08
CA TRP A 12 -8.36 -15.78 2.76
C TRP A 12 -9.49 -15.19 3.59
N PHE A 13 -10.66 -15.02 2.98
CA PHE A 13 -11.92 -14.85 3.69
C PHE A 13 -12.73 -16.14 3.55
N GLY A 14 -12.81 -16.91 4.64
CA GLY A 14 -13.34 -18.27 4.56
C GLY A 14 -12.48 -19.14 3.65
N SER A 15 -13.07 -19.70 2.61
CA SER A 15 -12.40 -20.53 1.60
C SER A 15 -11.90 -19.76 0.38
N GLU A 16 -12.32 -18.50 0.19
CA GLU A 16 -11.96 -17.71 -0.99
C GLU A 16 -10.72 -16.84 -0.70
N PRO A 17 -9.67 -16.93 -1.52
CA PRO A 17 -8.51 -16.06 -1.38
C PRO A 17 -8.84 -14.63 -1.83
N ALA A 18 -8.51 -13.66 -0.97
CA ALA A 18 -8.54 -12.24 -1.30
C ALA A 18 -7.20 -11.75 -1.89
N LEU A 19 -6.10 -12.40 -1.53
CA LEU A 19 -4.76 -12.19 -2.05
C LEU A 19 -4.06 -13.54 -2.19
N GLU A 20 -3.29 -13.72 -3.25
CA GLU A 20 -2.60 -14.97 -3.58
C GLU A 20 -1.14 -14.71 -3.93
N GLY A 21 -0.25 -14.88 -2.95
CA GLY A 21 1.20 -14.83 -3.17
C GLY A 21 1.71 -13.46 -3.63
N VAL A 22 1.16 -12.37 -3.10
CA VAL A 22 1.53 -11.01 -3.52
C VAL A 22 2.92 -10.64 -3.00
N ASP A 23 3.83 -10.38 -3.93
CA ASP A 23 5.15 -9.77 -3.68
C ASP A 23 5.11 -8.27 -3.96
N LEU A 24 5.68 -7.46 -3.06
CA LEU A 24 5.75 -6.01 -3.21
C LEU A 24 6.97 -5.43 -2.50
N VAL A 25 7.73 -4.61 -3.22
CA VAL A 25 8.84 -3.82 -2.68
C VAL A 25 8.54 -2.34 -2.89
N VAL A 26 8.51 -1.59 -1.79
CA VAL A 26 8.35 -0.13 -1.79
C VAL A 26 9.61 0.48 -1.20
N GLU A 27 10.27 1.35 -1.95
CA GLU A 27 11.45 2.08 -1.48
C GLU A 27 11.03 3.36 -0.73
N ARG A 28 11.91 3.86 0.15
CA ARG A 28 11.66 5.15 0.81
C ARG A 28 11.50 6.27 -0.23
N GLY A 29 10.41 7.02 -0.12
CA GLY A 29 10.05 8.09 -1.05
C GLY A 29 9.25 7.64 -2.27
N ASP A 30 8.99 6.33 -2.42
CA ASP A 30 8.11 5.84 -3.48
C ASP A 30 6.67 6.29 -3.24
N HIS A 31 5.97 6.63 -4.33
CA HIS A 31 4.52 6.70 -4.38
C HIS A 31 4.05 5.53 -5.25
N VAL A 32 3.44 4.52 -4.64
CA VAL A 32 2.96 3.32 -5.34
C VAL A 32 1.44 3.36 -5.43
N ALA A 33 0.94 3.41 -6.66
CA ALA A 33 -0.49 3.30 -6.94
C ALA A 33 -0.87 1.83 -7.17
N VAL A 34 -1.80 1.31 -6.38
CA VAL A 34 -2.40 -0.01 -6.54
C VAL A 34 -3.70 0.14 -7.32
N LEU A 35 -3.68 -0.30 -8.57
CA LEU A 35 -4.82 -0.29 -9.49
C LEU A 35 -5.52 -1.65 -9.50
N GLY A 36 -6.81 -1.66 -9.81
CA GLY A 36 -7.57 -2.89 -9.97
C GLY A 36 -9.07 -2.67 -9.81
N ASP A 37 -9.87 -3.60 -10.31
CA ASP A 37 -11.33 -3.54 -10.20
C ASP A 37 -11.82 -3.68 -8.76
N ASN A 38 -13.12 -3.46 -8.55
CA ASN A 38 -13.77 -3.79 -7.28
C ASN A 38 -13.64 -5.29 -7.00
N GLY A 39 -13.29 -5.63 -5.77
CA GLY A 39 -13.02 -7.02 -5.38
C GLY A 39 -11.65 -7.57 -5.80
N ALA A 40 -10.77 -6.76 -6.43
CA ALA A 40 -9.44 -7.24 -6.81
C ALA A 40 -8.50 -7.55 -5.63
N GLY A 41 -8.80 -7.06 -4.43
CA GLY A 41 -8.00 -7.25 -3.20
C GLY A 41 -7.25 -6.01 -2.70
N LYS A 42 -7.47 -4.82 -3.29
CA LYS A 42 -6.74 -3.58 -2.98
C LYS A 42 -6.81 -3.21 -1.50
N THR A 43 -8.02 -3.04 -0.98
CA THR A 43 -8.25 -2.73 0.45
C THR A 43 -7.66 -3.80 1.37
N THR A 44 -7.71 -5.08 1.00
CA THR A 44 -7.07 -6.18 1.76
C THR A 44 -5.57 -5.99 1.83
N LEU A 45 -4.91 -5.74 0.69
CA LEU A 45 -3.47 -5.47 0.63
C LEU A 45 -3.11 -4.24 1.47
N LEU A 46 -3.83 -3.13 1.31
CA LEU A 46 -3.59 -1.91 2.07
C LEU A 46 -3.78 -2.11 3.57
N ARG A 47 -4.80 -2.86 4.01
CA ARG A 47 -4.99 -3.22 5.43
C ARG A 47 -3.84 -4.03 5.99
N ILE A 48 -3.28 -4.94 5.20
CA ILE A 48 -2.11 -5.75 5.57
C ILE A 48 -0.87 -4.87 5.69
N LEU A 49 -0.59 -4.03 4.68
CA LEU A 49 0.52 -3.08 4.70
C LEU A 49 0.40 -2.06 5.85
N ALA A 50 -0.84 -1.70 6.22
CA ALA A 50 -1.12 -0.84 7.36
C ALA A 50 -0.98 -1.53 8.72
N THR A 51 -0.73 -2.84 8.73
CA THR A 51 -0.78 -3.69 9.92
C THR A 51 -2.15 -3.64 10.63
N ALA A 52 -3.20 -3.22 9.92
CA ALA A 52 -4.59 -3.27 10.38
C ALA A 52 -5.12 -4.71 10.30
N MET A 53 -4.61 -5.50 9.36
CA MET A 53 -4.90 -6.92 9.14
C MET A 53 -3.58 -7.72 9.12
N GLN A 54 -3.60 -8.97 9.57
CA GLN A 54 -2.47 -9.88 9.39
C GLN A 54 -2.70 -10.72 8.14
N PRO A 55 -1.66 -10.94 7.32
CA PRO A 55 -1.77 -11.90 6.23
C PRO A 55 -1.92 -13.31 6.82
N SER A 56 -2.59 -14.19 6.09
CA SER A 56 -2.75 -15.58 6.50
C SER A 56 -1.50 -16.41 6.20
N ALA A 57 -0.74 -16.03 5.16
CA ALA A 57 0.60 -16.55 4.88
C ALA A 57 1.48 -15.45 4.25
N GLY A 58 2.79 -15.70 4.23
CA GLY A 58 3.79 -14.75 3.73
C GLY A 58 4.45 -13.92 4.83
N GLY A 59 5.39 -13.07 4.42
CA GLY A 59 6.18 -12.20 5.29
C GLY A 59 5.98 -10.73 4.95
N LEU A 60 5.92 -9.89 5.99
CA LEU A 60 5.85 -8.44 5.85
C LEU A 60 6.86 -7.78 6.78
N GLU A 61 7.76 -7.01 6.18
CA GLU A 61 8.69 -6.13 6.86
C GLU A 61 8.42 -4.69 6.45
N ILE A 62 8.42 -3.78 7.42
CA ILE A 62 8.19 -2.35 7.19
C ILE A 62 9.25 -1.57 7.96
N MET A 63 10.02 -0.74 7.26
CA MET A 63 11.09 0.07 7.84
C MET A 63 12.10 -0.75 8.69
N GLY A 64 12.43 -1.97 8.26
CA GLY A 64 13.32 -2.86 9.02
C GLY A 64 12.65 -3.63 10.16
N LEU A 65 11.33 -3.50 10.34
CA LEU A 65 10.60 -4.10 11.46
C LEU A 65 9.66 -5.21 10.96
N ASN A 66 9.63 -6.33 11.67
CA ASN A 66 8.74 -7.43 11.32
C ASN A 66 7.30 -7.09 11.70
N ALA A 67 6.39 -7.05 10.72
CA ALA A 67 5.03 -6.57 10.94
C ALA A 67 4.18 -7.43 11.89
N ARG A 68 4.50 -8.72 12.01
CA ARG A 68 3.83 -9.63 12.94
C ARG A 68 4.29 -9.40 14.38
N ARG A 69 5.59 -9.19 14.60
CA ARG A 69 6.18 -9.04 15.94
C ARG A 69 6.12 -7.61 16.47
N GLU A 70 6.19 -6.61 15.59
CA GLU A 70 6.42 -5.20 15.97
C GLU A 70 5.24 -4.28 15.62
N ARG A 71 4.05 -4.87 15.46
CA ARG A 71 2.81 -4.21 15.05
C ARG A 71 2.52 -2.90 15.79
N ARG A 72 2.73 -2.85 17.12
CA ARG A 72 2.49 -1.64 17.94
C ARG A 72 3.44 -0.49 17.56
N ARG A 73 4.71 -0.79 17.31
CA ARG A 73 5.72 0.22 16.90
C ARG A 73 5.44 0.73 15.49
N LEU A 74 5.00 -0.17 14.61
CA LEU A 74 4.65 0.18 13.22
C LEU A 74 3.42 1.07 13.13
N ARG A 75 2.35 0.77 13.87
CA ARG A 75 1.14 1.63 13.89
C ARG A 75 1.38 3.06 14.37
N ALA A 76 2.45 3.32 15.14
CA ALA A 76 2.83 4.68 15.53
C ALA A 76 3.53 5.45 14.40
N ARG A 77 3.96 4.77 13.33
CA ARG A 77 4.72 5.35 12.21
C ARG A 77 3.99 5.27 10.87
N ILE A 78 2.89 4.51 10.81
CA ILE A 78 2.05 4.31 9.63
C ILE A 78 0.75 5.10 9.80
N GLY A 79 0.45 5.96 8.83
CA GLY A 79 -0.87 6.59 8.70
C GLY A 79 -1.78 5.71 7.85
N TYR A 80 -2.88 5.21 8.43
CA TYR A 80 -3.91 4.46 7.72
C TYR A 80 -5.28 5.12 7.94
N LEU A 81 -5.88 5.60 6.83
CA LEU A 81 -7.20 6.24 6.69
C LEU A 81 -7.41 7.71 7.15
N SER A 82 -8.27 8.38 6.35
CA SER A 82 -8.62 9.80 6.18
C SER A 82 -7.45 10.79 6.11
N LEU A 83 -7.47 11.69 5.11
CA LEU A 83 -6.49 12.79 4.96
C LEU A 83 -6.26 13.56 6.28
N ALA A 84 -7.30 13.67 7.10
CA ALA A 84 -7.27 14.33 8.40
C ALA A 84 -6.28 13.69 9.41
N ARG A 85 -6.01 12.39 9.34
CA ARG A 85 -5.01 11.75 10.21
C ARG A 85 -3.58 11.87 9.69
N ALA A 86 -3.41 12.03 8.38
CA ALA A 86 -2.08 12.15 7.77
C ALA A 86 -1.35 13.43 8.23
N THR A 87 -2.09 14.48 8.58
CA THR A 87 -1.53 15.79 8.97
C THR A 87 -1.17 15.91 10.46
N ILE A 88 -1.74 15.08 11.33
CA ILE A 88 -1.59 15.23 12.80
C ILE A 88 -0.25 14.67 13.32
N HIS A 89 0.24 13.58 12.72
CA HIS A 89 1.39 12.84 13.27
C HIS A 89 2.55 12.67 12.28
N ASP A 90 2.49 13.34 11.12
CA ASP A 90 3.54 13.33 10.11
C ASP A 90 4.15 11.92 9.85
N PRO A 91 3.32 10.91 9.51
CA PRO A 91 3.78 9.53 9.43
C PRO A 91 4.83 9.35 8.31
N LEU A 92 5.81 8.49 8.56
CA LEU A 92 6.88 8.15 7.61
C LEU A 92 6.37 7.34 6.40
N LEU A 93 5.32 6.54 6.62
CA LEU A 93 4.64 5.75 5.60
C LEU A 93 3.14 6.07 5.64
N LEU A 94 2.60 6.49 4.51
CA LEU A 94 1.19 6.80 4.36
C LEU A 94 0.50 5.75 3.48
N ILE A 95 -0.63 5.22 3.96
CA ILE A 95 -1.44 4.24 3.24
C ILE A 95 -2.84 4.80 3.06
N LEU A 96 -3.24 4.99 1.79
CA LEU A 96 -4.47 5.67 1.41
C LEU A 96 -5.37 4.74 0.61
N ASP A 97 -6.57 4.47 1.12
CA ASP A 97 -7.54 3.61 0.43
C ASP A 97 -8.58 4.50 -0.25
N GLU A 98 -8.57 4.52 -1.59
CA GLU A 98 -9.44 5.34 -2.45
C GLU A 98 -9.52 6.82 -1.99
N PRO A 99 -8.38 7.52 -1.89
CA PRO A 99 -8.32 8.86 -1.33
C PRO A 99 -9.11 9.92 -2.12
N ASP A 100 -9.41 9.62 -3.37
CA ASP A 100 -10.17 10.43 -4.33
C ASP A 100 -11.68 10.25 -4.22
N ALA A 101 -12.17 9.18 -3.57
CA ALA A 101 -13.61 8.86 -3.56
C ALA A 101 -14.51 9.92 -2.90
N SER A 102 -13.93 10.78 -2.05
CA SER A 102 -14.64 11.83 -1.32
C SER A 102 -14.13 13.23 -1.62
N LEU A 103 -13.31 13.40 -2.67
CA LEU A 103 -12.70 14.68 -3.00
C LEU A 103 -13.23 15.15 -4.36
N ASP A 104 -13.53 16.45 -4.45
CA ASP A 104 -13.91 17.10 -5.70
C ASP A 104 -12.71 17.24 -6.64
N ALA A 105 -12.84 18.00 -7.73
CA ALA A 105 -11.80 18.16 -8.77
C ALA A 105 -10.40 18.59 -8.27
N GLU A 106 -10.27 19.06 -7.02
CA GLU A 106 -9.03 19.46 -6.36
C GLU A 106 -8.29 18.30 -5.65
N ALA A 107 -8.82 17.08 -5.71
CA ALA A 107 -8.24 15.90 -5.07
C ALA A 107 -6.74 15.72 -5.37
N PRO A 108 -6.28 15.78 -6.64
CA PRO A 108 -4.89 15.50 -6.96
C PRO A 108 -3.91 16.52 -6.38
N GLU A 109 -4.28 17.80 -6.34
CA GLU A 109 -3.43 18.88 -5.81
C GLU A 109 -3.26 18.75 -4.30
N LEU A 110 -4.35 18.47 -3.56
CA LEU A 110 -4.28 18.24 -2.12
C LEU A 110 -3.48 16.97 -1.80
N LEU A 111 -3.76 15.88 -2.52
CA LEU A 111 -3.04 14.62 -2.34
C LEU A 111 -1.55 14.78 -2.64
N SER A 112 -1.19 15.46 -3.73
CA SER A 112 0.20 15.76 -4.07
C SER A 112 0.91 16.47 -2.91
N ARG A 113 0.29 17.50 -2.32
CA ARG A 113 0.85 18.22 -1.16
C ARG A 113 1.03 17.32 0.06
N VAL A 114 0.05 16.47 0.37
CA VAL A 114 0.12 15.55 1.52
C VAL A 114 1.17 14.47 1.30
N MET A 115 1.33 14.00 0.07
CA MET A 115 2.25 12.93 -0.31
C MET A 115 3.71 13.40 -0.43
N GLN A 116 3.95 14.71 -0.61
CA GLN A 116 5.30 15.26 -0.78
C GLN A 116 6.28 14.78 0.31
N LYS A 117 7.44 14.27 -0.14
CA LYS A 117 8.56 13.77 0.69
C LYS A 117 8.23 12.54 1.55
N ARG A 118 7.05 11.95 1.42
CA ARG A 118 6.65 10.75 2.15
C ARG A 118 6.84 9.50 1.29
N THR A 119 6.84 8.35 1.95
CA THR A 119 6.60 7.08 1.27
C THR A 119 5.10 6.82 1.28
N VAL A 120 4.51 6.49 0.13
CA VAL A 120 3.06 6.38 -0.02
C VAL A 120 2.68 5.12 -0.79
N VAL A 121 1.70 4.40 -0.27
CA VAL A 121 0.97 3.38 -1.03
C VAL A 121 -0.50 3.78 -1.06
N PHE A 122 -1.09 3.88 -2.23
CA PHE A 122 -2.50 4.23 -2.35
C PHE A 122 -3.24 3.34 -3.33
N ALA A 123 -4.51 3.08 -3.06
CA ALA A 123 -5.39 2.36 -3.97
C ALA A 123 -6.32 3.34 -4.67
N THR A 124 -6.53 3.14 -5.97
CA THR A 124 -7.54 3.88 -6.75
C THR A 124 -7.97 3.01 -7.94
N HIS A 125 -9.11 3.34 -8.52
CA HIS A 125 -9.54 2.81 -9.82
C HIS A 125 -9.31 3.84 -10.95
N ASP A 126 -8.97 5.09 -10.62
CA ASP A 126 -8.67 6.15 -11.58
C ASP A 126 -7.21 6.02 -12.08
N GLN A 127 -7.08 5.64 -13.36
CA GLN A 127 -5.78 5.55 -14.03
C GLN A 127 -5.09 6.90 -14.19
N ALA A 128 -5.84 7.99 -14.37
CA ALA A 128 -5.28 9.32 -14.50
C ALA A 128 -4.67 9.78 -13.17
N LEU A 129 -5.37 9.55 -12.05
CA LEU A 129 -4.84 9.82 -10.72
C LEU A 129 -3.60 8.97 -10.41
N ALA A 130 -3.65 7.67 -10.69
CA ALA A 130 -2.54 6.76 -10.48
C ALA A 130 -1.29 7.18 -11.28
N THR A 131 -1.48 7.59 -12.53
CA THR A 131 -0.39 8.09 -13.40
C THR A 131 0.13 9.44 -12.91
N ARG A 132 -0.75 10.30 -12.41
CA ARG A 132 -0.40 11.65 -11.96
C ARG A 132 0.36 11.66 -10.63
N LEU A 133 -0.04 10.81 -9.69
CA LEU A 133 0.49 10.81 -8.30
C LEU A 133 1.44 9.67 -8.00
N GLY A 134 1.33 8.55 -8.72
CA GLY A 134 2.19 7.39 -8.57
C GLY A 134 3.51 7.58 -9.30
N HIS A 135 4.61 7.28 -8.62
CA HIS A 135 5.89 7.05 -9.28
C HIS A 135 5.90 5.68 -9.99
N ARG A 136 5.13 4.72 -9.45
CA ARG A 136 4.98 3.36 -9.96
C ARG A 136 3.52 2.91 -9.81
N THR A 137 3.06 2.10 -10.74
CA THR A 137 1.74 1.45 -10.67
C THR A 137 1.92 -0.06 -10.45
N VAL A 138 1.01 -0.63 -9.67
CA VAL A 138 0.90 -2.07 -9.42
C VAL A 138 -0.54 -2.45 -9.76
N GLN A 139 -0.71 -3.31 -10.77
CA GLN A 139 -2.02 -3.78 -11.15
C GLN A 139 -2.36 -5.02 -10.34
N LEU A 140 -3.48 -5.00 -9.63
CA LEU A 140 -4.02 -6.13 -8.89
C LEU A 140 -5.26 -6.68 -9.60
N ARG A 141 -5.30 -7.99 -9.80
CA ARG A 141 -6.42 -8.69 -10.45
C ARG A 141 -6.67 -10.02 -9.77
N LYS A 142 -7.88 -10.20 -9.21
CA LYS A 142 -8.30 -11.42 -8.52
C LYS A 142 -7.24 -11.91 -7.50
N GLY A 143 -6.73 -11.01 -6.66
CA GLY A 143 -5.74 -11.36 -5.65
C GLY A 143 -4.29 -11.51 -6.13
N HIS A 144 -4.01 -11.37 -7.43
CA HIS A 144 -2.66 -11.45 -7.99
C HIS A 144 -2.15 -10.09 -8.49
N VAL A 145 -0.84 -9.86 -8.36
CA VAL A 145 -0.17 -8.73 -9.01
C VAL A 145 0.12 -9.07 -10.47
N MET A 146 -0.27 -8.20 -11.39
CA MET A 146 -0.09 -8.34 -12.84
C MET A 146 1.08 -7.47 -13.32
N GLY A 147 2.00 -8.06 -14.09
CA GLY A 147 3.13 -7.36 -14.73
C GLY A 147 4.50 -7.64 -14.10
N ALA A 148 5.54 -7.66 -14.95
CA ALA A 148 6.91 -7.94 -14.55
C ALA A 148 7.63 -6.68 -14.04
N GLY A 149 8.29 -6.80 -12.89
CA GLY A 149 9.57 -6.13 -12.63
C GLY A 149 9.55 -4.62 -12.35
N SER A 150 9.64 -4.26 -11.08
CA SER A 150 10.59 -3.21 -10.68
C SER A 150 11.29 -3.65 -9.39
N ARG A 151 12.29 -4.53 -9.61
CA ARG A 151 13.34 -5.03 -8.71
C ARG A 151 12.90 -5.81 -7.47
N LEU A 152 12.68 -7.11 -7.67
CA LEU A 152 13.04 -8.16 -6.71
C LEU A 152 14.57 -8.20 -6.61
N HIS A 153 15.16 -7.52 -5.63
CA HIS A 153 16.43 -7.98 -5.08
C HIS A 153 16.09 -8.81 -3.85
N VAL A 154 15.99 -10.13 -4.04
CA VAL A 154 16.24 -11.06 -2.93
C VAL A 154 17.72 -10.89 -2.62
N VAL A 155 18.03 -10.06 -1.62
CA VAL A 155 19.38 -10.04 -1.05
C VAL A 155 19.50 -11.35 -0.28
N HIS A 156 20.20 -12.32 -0.89
CA HIS A 156 20.80 -13.43 -0.16
C HIS A 156 21.87 -12.90 0.80
#